data_AF-A0A519LQI2-F1
#
_entry.id   AF-A0A519LQI2-F1
#
_cell.length_a   1.000
_cell.length_b   1.000
_cell.length_c   1.000
_cell.angle_alpha   90.00
_cell.angle_beta   90.00
_cell.angle_gamma   90.00
#
_symmetry.space_group_name_H-M   'P 1'
#
loop_
_entity.id
_entity.type
_entity.pdbx_description
1 polymer ?
#
loop_
_entity_poly.entity_id
_entity_poly.type
_entity_poly.pdbx_seq_one_letter_code
_entity_poly.pdbx_strand_id
1 'polypeptide(L)'
;MNTAANEPQQGSLNLGMIGNCAISALIDNHARMVWCCLPRFDGDPVFNALLQPGDEGSHFAIEIEDLASAHQWYEPNTAILRTQLFDKAGHGVEITDFAPRFNSRSRFFRPMTLVRRVRPIQGAPRIRVALKVRYDWGRSTPHITRGSNHIRYVGEDMTLRLSTDAPVSHVLSGQSFVLTREHNFLLGADEPLHEGIADTARYFEQETTSYWRNWSRALALPLEWQDAVIRAAITLKLSLYEDTGAIVAAMTTSIPESAHSGRNWDYRYCWLRDAFFVVRALNSISEVGTMEDYLRWLSNVVIEGGDGHIQPLYGIGLEKDLPESVMPQLAGYRGMGPVRVGNQAAEHFQHDVYGNIVLGAAQSFHDHRLLHRAGQAEFTRLEQV
;
A
#
# COMPACT_ATOMS: atom_id res chain seq x y z
N MET A 1 -26.50 -28.37 15.14
CA MET A 1 -26.61 -27.06 15.81
C MET A 1 -25.38 -26.86 16.68
N ASN A 2 -24.39 -26.13 16.17
CA ASN A 2 -23.51 -25.26 16.95
C ASN A 2 -22.71 -24.41 15.94
N THR A 3 -23.41 -23.52 15.24
CA THR A 3 -22.76 -22.44 14.49
C THR A 3 -22.39 -21.38 15.51
N ALA A 4 -21.26 -21.55 16.18
CA ALA A 4 -20.57 -20.41 16.77
C ALA A 4 -20.14 -19.55 15.58
N ALA A 5 -21.02 -18.64 15.17
CA ALA A 5 -20.65 -17.55 14.30
C ALA A 5 -19.52 -16.84 15.04
N ASN A 6 -18.31 -16.89 14.47
CA ASN A 6 -17.23 -16.00 14.89
C ASN A 6 -17.83 -14.60 14.91
N GLU A 7 -17.91 -13.98 16.09
CA GLU A 7 -18.27 -12.58 16.16
C GLU A 7 -17.36 -11.82 15.17
N PRO A 8 -17.91 -10.98 14.29
CA PRO A 8 -17.10 -10.27 13.32
C PRO A 8 -16.08 -9.44 14.09
N GLN A 9 -14.81 -9.82 13.96
CA GLN A 9 -13.73 -9.17 14.66
C GLN A 9 -13.77 -7.68 14.32
N GLN A 10 -13.96 -6.84 15.34
CA GLN A 10 -14.04 -5.40 15.17
C GLN A 10 -12.75 -4.91 14.50
N GLY A 11 -12.86 -4.20 13.37
CA GLY A 11 -11.70 -3.81 12.56
C GLY A 11 -10.62 -3.10 13.39
N SER A 12 -9.35 -3.44 13.20
CA SER A 12 -8.21 -2.86 13.93
C SER A 12 -7.38 -1.98 13.01
N LEU A 13 -6.73 -0.94 13.55
CA LEU A 13 -5.69 -0.18 12.85
C LEU A 13 -4.28 -0.73 13.09
N ASN A 14 -4.15 -1.81 13.87
CA ASN A 14 -2.91 -2.58 13.94
C ASN A 14 -2.77 -3.40 12.64
N LEU A 15 -2.23 -2.75 11.61
CA LEU A 15 -2.12 -3.28 10.26
C LEU A 15 -0.65 -3.28 9.81
N GLY A 16 -0.23 -4.37 9.19
CA GLY A 16 1.00 -4.43 8.41
C GLY A 16 0.79 -3.79 7.03
N MET A 17 1.73 -2.97 6.59
CA MET A 17 1.75 -2.32 5.29
C MET A 17 2.80 -2.98 4.40
N ILE A 18 2.39 -3.38 3.21
CA ILE A 18 3.29 -3.79 2.12
C ILE A 18 3.13 -2.83 0.95
N GLY A 19 4.15 -2.73 0.09
CA GLY A 19 4.08 -1.89 -1.10
C GLY A 19 5.41 -1.83 -1.86
N ASN A 20 5.39 -1.14 -2.99
CA ASN A 20 6.56 -1.01 -3.87
C ASN A 20 6.77 0.43 -4.41
N CYS A 21 6.16 1.42 -3.77
CA CYS A 21 6.14 2.83 -4.19
C CYS A 21 5.36 3.08 -5.50
N ALA A 22 4.53 2.12 -5.93
CA ALA A 22 3.50 2.31 -6.96
C ALA A 22 2.12 1.92 -6.41
N ILE A 23 2.07 0.81 -5.66
CA ILE A 23 0.88 0.33 -4.95
C ILE A 23 1.21 -0.05 -3.51
N SER A 24 0.18 -0.17 -2.68
CA SER A 24 0.27 -0.60 -1.29
C SER A 24 -0.95 -1.43 -0.88
N ALA A 25 -0.78 -2.25 0.15
CA ALA A 25 -1.87 -2.97 0.80
C ALA A 25 -1.68 -2.99 2.31
N LEU A 26 -2.79 -2.96 3.05
CA LEU A 26 -2.82 -3.07 4.51
C LEU A 26 -3.41 -4.41 4.93
N ILE A 27 -2.72 -5.09 5.83
CA ILE A 27 -2.95 -6.48 6.23
C ILE A 27 -3.18 -6.53 7.73
N ASP A 28 -4.28 -7.12 8.18
CA ASP A 28 -4.52 -7.31 9.61
C ASP A 28 -3.69 -8.46 10.21
N ASN A 29 -3.74 -8.61 11.54
CA ASN A 29 -2.98 -9.63 12.26
C ASN A 29 -3.39 -11.07 11.96
N HIS A 30 -4.47 -11.28 11.19
CA HIS A 30 -4.94 -12.60 10.73
C HIS A 30 -4.67 -12.81 9.23
N ALA A 31 -3.71 -12.07 8.67
CA ALA A 31 -3.30 -12.16 7.28
C ALA A 31 -4.41 -11.85 6.26
N ARG A 32 -5.38 -11.00 6.61
CA ARG A 32 -6.36 -10.47 5.64
C ARG A 32 -5.89 -9.12 5.12
N MET A 33 -5.69 -9.01 3.81
CA MET A 33 -5.54 -7.74 3.12
C MET A 33 -6.90 -7.03 3.13
N VAL A 34 -7.05 -6.03 4.00
CA VAL A 34 -8.32 -5.31 4.26
C VAL A 34 -8.45 -4.00 3.51
N TRP A 35 -7.33 -3.51 2.96
CA TRP A 35 -7.27 -2.26 2.22
C TRP A 35 -6.21 -2.37 1.10
N CYS A 36 -6.59 -2.04 -0.12
CA CYS A 36 -5.67 -1.92 -1.26
C CYS A 36 -6.35 -1.10 -2.33
N CYS A 37 -5.74 0.03 -2.71
CA CYS A 37 -6.19 0.85 -3.83
C CYS A 37 -5.37 0.52 -5.08
N LEU A 38 -6.03 0.42 -6.23
CA LEU A 38 -5.40 0.16 -7.53
C LEU A 38 -6.00 1.09 -8.60
N PRO A 39 -5.21 1.48 -9.63
CA PRO A 39 -3.82 1.10 -9.87
C PRO A 39 -2.79 1.93 -9.11
N ARG A 40 -3.23 2.95 -8.34
CA ARG A 40 -2.38 3.84 -7.52
C ARG A 40 -2.94 3.99 -6.10
N PHE A 41 -2.22 4.68 -5.23
CA PHE A 41 -2.64 4.92 -3.84
C PHE A 41 -4.00 5.61 -3.70
N ASP A 42 -4.30 6.58 -4.57
CA ASP A 42 -5.55 7.34 -4.59
C ASP A 42 -6.63 6.73 -5.49
N GLY A 43 -6.37 5.55 -6.09
CA GLY A 43 -7.31 4.82 -6.95
C GLY A 43 -8.47 4.17 -6.19
N ASP A 44 -9.23 3.34 -6.90
CA ASP A 44 -10.37 2.62 -6.35
C ASP A 44 -9.92 1.52 -5.36
N PRO A 45 -10.53 1.42 -4.15
CA PRO A 45 -10.19 0.37 -3.20
C PRO A 45 -10.75 -0.98 -3.61
N VAL A 46 -9.95 -1.78 -4.32
CA VAL A 46 -10.31 -3.15 -4.70
C VAL A 46 -10.50 -4.07 -3.49
N PHE A 47 -9.81 -3.74 -2.38
CA PHE A 47 -10.08 -4.23 -1.04
C PHE A 47 -10.50 -3.06 -0.15
N ASN A 48 -11.70 -3.15 0.44
CA ASN A 48 -12.33 -2.09 1.21
C ASN A 48 -12.88 -2.56 2.57
N ALA A 49 -12.56 -3.78 3.01
CA ALA A 49 -13.03 -4.33 4.28
C ALA A 49 -12.67 -3.47 5.51
N LEU A 50 -11.67 -2.58 5.40
CA LEU A 50 -11.36 -1.59 6.42
C LEU A 50 -12.50 -0.56 6.63
N LEU A 51 -13.20 -0.17 5.56
CA LEU A 51 -14.31 0.80 5.57
C LEU A 51 -15.69 0.14 5.40
N GLN A 52 -15.73 -1.12 4.99
CA GLN A 52 -16.94 -1.94 4.92
C GLN A 52 -16.77 -3.18 5.79
N PRO A 53 -16.98 -3.09 7.12
CA PRO A 53 -16.87 -4.23 8.00
C PRO A 53 -17.93 -5.30 7.70
N GLY A 54 -17.60 -6.55 8.01
CA GLY A 54 -18.49 -7.70 7.78
C GLY A 54 -18.27 -8.38 6.43
N ASP A 55 -19.26 -9.15 6.00
CA ASP A 55 -19.14 -10.05 4.84
C ASP A 55 -19.16 -9.35 3.49
N GLU A 56 -19.65 -8.11 3.44
CA GLU A 56 -19.74 -7.30 2.22
C GLU A 56 -18.40 -6.64 1.85
N GLY A 57 -17.45 -6.54 2.78
CA GLY A 57 -16.15 -5.96 2.55
C GLY A 57 -15.26 -6.81 1.63
N SER A 58 -14.66 -6.18 0.62
CA SER A 58 -13.67 -6.82 -0.24
C SER A 58 -12.33 -6.97 0.48
N HIS A 59 -11.71 -8.14 0.30
CA HIS A 59 -10.46 -8.50 0.96
C HIS A 59 -9.79 -9.72 0.30
N PHE A 60 -8.54 -9.96 0.67
CA PHE A 60 -7.82 -11.20 0.37
C PHE A 60 -7.26 -11.83 1.65
N ALA A 61 -7.79 -12.98 2.08
CA ALA A 61 -7.37 -13.70 3.27
C ALA A 61 -6.98 -15.15 2.99
N ILE A 62 -6.09 -15.66 3.83
CA ILE A 62 -5.85 -17.09 4.04
C ILE A 62 -6.36 -17.39 5.45
N GLU A 63 -7.41 -18.19 5.51
CA GLU A 63 -8.00 -18.58 6.78
C GLU A 63 -7.60 -20.01 7.10
N ILE A 64 -7.20 -20.25 8.35
CA ILE A 64 -6.99 -21.60 8.87
C ILE A 64 -8.24 -22.03 9.65
N GLU A 65 -8.70 -23.27 9.44
CA GLU A 65 -9.80 -23.84 10.23
C GLU A 65 -9.41 -23.87 11.72
N ASP A 66 -10.36 -23.59 12.61
CA ASP A 66 -10.13 -23.60 14.06
C ASP A 66 -8.94 -22.74 14.53
N LEU A 67 -8.76 -21.55 13.95
CA LEU A 67 -7.73 -20.58 14.35
C LEU A 67 -7.67 -20.43 15.89
N ALA A 68 -6.47 -20.63 16.43
CA ALA A 68 -6.15 -20.51 17.85
C ALA A 68 -5.20 -19.36 18.16
N SER A 69 -4.21 -19.12 17.29
CA SER A 69 -3.25 -18.04 17.49
C SER A 69 -2.69 -17.50 16.18
N ALA A 70 -2.26 -16.24 16.21
CA ALA A 70 -1.63 -15.55 15.10
C ALA A 70 -0.41 -14.75 15.58
N HIS A 71 0.67 -14.79 14.81
CA HIS A 71 1.87 -14.00 15.06
C HIS A 71 2.32 -13.33 13.76
N GLN A 72 2.49 -12.00 13.77
CA GLN A 72 2.83 -11.22 12.60
C GLN A 72 4.08 -10.37 12.88
N TRP A 73 5.00 -10.33 11.92
CA TRP A 73 6.20 -9.52 11.98
C TRP A 73 6.67 -9.16 10.57
N TYR A 74 7.50 -8.12 10.45
CA TYR A 74 8.21 -7.86 9.20
C TYR A 74 9.50 -8.66 9.17
N GLU A 75 9.82 -9.22 8.00
CA GLU A 75 11.17 -9.73 7.76
C GLU A 75 12.18 -8.59 8.00
N PRO A 76 13.21 -8.79 8.86
CA PRO A 76 14.07 -7.71 9.31
C PRO A 76 14.66 -6.88 8.17
N ASN A 77 14.59 -5.55 8.33
CA ASN A 77 15.08 -4.56 7.36
C ASN A 77 14.38 -4.62 5.99
N THR A 78 13.12 -5.05 5.95
CA THR A 78 12.33 -5.10 4.70
C THR A 78 10.89 -4.62 4.85
N ALA A 79 10.21 -4.43 3.71
CA ALA A 79 8.75 -4.26 3.64
C ALA A 79 8.01 -5.58 3.38
N ILE A 80 8.61 -6.73 3.69
CA ILE A 80 7.99 -8.04 3.53
C ILE A 80 7.36 -8.43 4.86
N LEU A 81 6.06 -8.73 4.85
CA LEU A 81 5.30 -9.10 6.03
C LEU A 81 5.17 -10.62 6.11
N ARG A 82 5.43 -11.19 7.29
CA ARG A 82 5.21 -12.60 7.60
C ARG A 82 4.10 -12.71 8.64
N THR A 83 3.17 -13.64 8.42
CA THR A 83 2.13 -13.98 9.40
C THR A 83 2.08 -15.49 9.56
N GLN A 84 2.19 -15.96 10.80
CA GLN A 84 1.96 -17.35 11.16
C GLN A 84 0.59 -17.49 11.80
N LEU A 85 -0.16 -18.50 11.39
CA LEU A 85 -1.46 -18.86 11.96
C LEU A 85 -1.39 -20.31 12.43
N PHE A 86 -1.91 -20.58 13.63
CA PHE A 86 -1.99 -21.93 14.18
C PHE A 86 -3.43 -22.27 14.55
N ASP A 87 -3.85 -23.50 14.24
CA ASP A 87 -5.15 -24.04 14.67
C ASP A 87 -5.09 -24.59 16.11
N LYS A 88 -6.25 -24.95 16.66
CA LYS A 88 -6.37 -25.53 18.01
C LYS A 88 -5.67 -26.88 18.17
N ALA A 89 -5.38 -27.59 17.09
CA ALA A 89 -4.64 -28.84 17.10
C ALA A 89 -3.11 -28.63 16.99
N GLY A 90 -2.66 -27.38 16.80
CA GLY A 90 -1.26 -27.02 16.66
C GLY A 90 -0.71 -27.16 15.24
N HIS A 91 -1.56 -27.35 14.22
CA HIS A 91 -1.10 -27.23 12.84
C HIS A 91 -0.88 -25.76 12.49
N GLY A 92 0.16 -25.46 11.71
CA GLY A 92 0.62 -24.11 11.45
C GLY A 92 0.84 -23.84 9.97
N VAL A 93 0.47 -22.62 9.55
CA VAL A 93 0.76 -22.06 8.23
C VAL A 93 1.55 -20.76 8.38
N GLU A 94 2.50 -20.51 7.48
CA GLU A 94 3.16 -19.22 7.33
C GLU A 94 2.79 -18.57 6.00
N ILE A 95 2.44 -17.30 6.07
CA ILE A 95 2.00 -16.46 4.96
C ILE A 95 3.02 -15.34 4.81
N THR A 96 3.47 -15.13 3.58
CA THR A 96 4.44 -14.09 3.22
C THR A 96 3.81 -13.16 2.21
N ASP A 97 3.68 -11.89 2.58
CA ASP A 97 3.02 -10.86 1.80
C ASP A 97 4.02 -9.76 1.44
N PHE A 98 4.08 -9.39 0.15
CA PHE A 98 4.90 -8.29 -0.33
C PHE A 98 4.44 -7.80 -1.71
N ALA A 99 4.89 -6.62 -2.12
CA ALA A 99 4.81 -6.14 -3.49
C ALA A 99 6.22 -6.12 -4.10
N PRO A 100 6.46 -6.67 -5.31
CA PRO A 100 7.80 -6.76 -5.87
C PRO A 100 8.43 -5.39 -6.09
N ARG A 101 9.68 -5.23 -5.62
CA ARG A 101 10.48 -4.02 -5.82
C ARG A 101 11.97 -4.36 -5.89
N PHE A 102 12.59 -4.16 -7.05
CA PHE A 102 14.03 -4.36 -7.24
C PHE A 102 14.52 -3.68 -8.52
N ASN A 103 15.84 -3.63 -8.74
CA ASN A 103 16.38 -3.13 -10.00
C ASN A 103 16.44 -4.28 -11.02
N SER A 104 15.89 -4.07 -12.22
CA SER A 104 15.95 -5.01 -13.31
C SER A 104 16.03 -4.25 -14.64
N ARG A 105 16.94 -4.68 -15.52
CA ARG A 105 17.14 -4.04 -16.84
C ARG A 105 17.38 -2.51 -16.72
N SER A 106 18.22 -2.12 -15.76
CA SER A 106 18.61 -0.72 -15.48
C SER A 106 17.46 0.21 -15.10
N ARG A 107 16.37 -0.33 -14.54
CA ARG A 107 15.24 0.43 -14.01
C ARG A 107 14.67 -0.23 -12.77
N PHE A 108 13.92 0.52 -11.97
CA PHE A 108 13.14 -0.08 -10.90
C PHE A 108 11.98 -0.89 -11.46
N PHE A 109 11.95 -2.19 -11.15
CA PHE A 109 10.83 -3.08 -11.36
C PHE A 109 9.90 -2.98 -10.14
N ARG A 110 8.73 -2.37 -10.35
CA ARG A 110 7.69 -2.12 -9.34
C ARG A 110 6.29 -2.32 -9.95
N PRO A 111 5.94 -3.56 -10.37
CA PRO A 111 4.68 -3.82 -11.06
C PRO A 111 3.47 -3.60 -10.15
N MET A 112 2.30 -3.38 -10.75
CA MET A 112 1.02 -3.49 -10.04
C MET A 112 0.72 -4.96 -9.73
N THR A 113 1.41 -5.53 -8.74
CA THR A 113 1.28 -6.94 -8.34
C THR A 113 1.52 -7.10 -6.85
N LEU A 114 0.56 -7.72 -6.16
CA LEU A 114 0.71 -8.24 -4.80
C LEU A 114 1.09 -9.72 -4.88
N VAL A 115 2.09 -10.13 -4.11
CA VAL A 115 2.53 -11.51 -4.01
C VAL A 115 2.25 -12.02 -2.60
N ARG A 116 1.58 -13.16 -2.54
CA ARG A 116 1.32 -13.93 -1.32
C ARG A 116 1.81 -15.36 -1.49
N ARG A 117 2.70 -15.80 -0.59
CA ARG A 117 3.20 -17.18 -0.53
C ARG A 117 2.74 -17.84 0.77
N VAL A 118 2.20 -19.05 0.68
CA VAL A 118 1.52 -19.74 1.78
C VAL A 118 2.10 -21.13 1.92
N ARG A 119 2.83 -21.40 3.01
CA ARG A 119 3.50 -22.69 3.23
C ARG A 119 3.08 -23.32 4.56
N PRO A 120 2.91 -24.66 4.61
CA PRO A 120 2.71 -25.35 5.89
C PRO A 120 4.03 -25.31 6.67
N ILE A 121 3.95 -25.02 7.97
CA ILE A 121 5.10 -25.02 8.87
C ILE A 121 4.99 -26.09 9.97
N GLN A 122 3.79 -26.59 10.23
CA GLN A 122 3.55 -27.64 11.23
C GLN A 122 2.30 -28.45 10.91
N GLY A 123 2.41 -29.78 10.94
CA GLY A 123 1.27 -30.70 10.76
C GLY A 123 0.57 -30.60 9.41
N ALA A 124 -0.76 -30.76 9.39
CA ALA A 124 -1.58 -30.80 8.18
C ALA A 124 -2.71 -29.73 8.22
N PRO A 125 -2.35 -28.44 8.18
CA PRO A 125 -3.32 -27.36 8.35
C PRO A 125 -4.34 -27.37 7.20
N ARG A 126 -5.61 -27.16 7.55
CA ARG A 126 -6.70 -26.98 6.58
C ARG A 126 -6.95 -25.48 6.40
N ILE A 127 -6.81 -25.00 5.17
CA ILE A 127 -6.93 -23.59 4.85
C ILE A 127 -8.05 -23.32 3.85
N ARG A 128 -8.60 -22.11 3.90
CA ARG A 128 -9.53 -21.54 2.94
C ARG A 128 -8.93 -20.26 2.35
N VAL A 129 -9.00 -20.13 1.04
CA VAL A 129 -8.62 -18.89 0.34
C VAL A 129 -9.89 -18.05 0.18
N ALA A 130 -9.93 -16.88 0.80
CA ALA A 130 -11.04 -15.94 0.69
C ALA A 130 -10.58 -14.71 -0.10
N LEU A 131 -10.91 -14.65 -1.39
CA LEU A 131 -10.59 -13.52 -2.26
C LEU A 131 -11.87 -12.91 -2.81
N LYS A 132 -12.23 -11.75 -2.27
CA LYS A 132 -13.37 -10.94 -2.72
C LYS A 132 -12.82 -9.64 -3.29
N VAL A 133 -12.91 -9.48 -4.61
CA VAL A 133 -12.61 -8.23 -5.32
C VAL A 133 -13.90 -7.46 -5.54
N ARG A 134 -13.86 -6.15 -5.34
CA ARG A 134 -14.93 -5.21 -5.72
C ARG A 134 -14.33 -4.06 -6.51
N TYR A 135 -15.18 -3.39 -7.28
CA TYR A 135 -14.86 -2.15 -7.97
C TYR A 135 -15.87 -1.05 -7.59
N ASP A 136 -15.58 0.19 -7.98
CA ASP A 136 -16.46 1.34 -7.81
C ASP A 136 -16.89 1.50 -6.33
N TRP A 137 -15.89 1.63 -5.46
CA TRP A 137 -16.09 1.82 -4.01
C TRP A 137 -16.99 0.74 -3.38
N GLY A 138 -16.84 -0.50 -3.85
CA GLY A 138 -17.61 -1.64 -3.33
C GLY A 138 -18.93 -1.93 -4.05
N ARG A 139 -19.39 -1.07 -4.98
CA ARG A 139 -20.69 -1.20 -5.65
C ARG A 139 -20.70 -2.32 -6.68
N SER A 140 -19.60 -2.48 -7.39
CA SER A 140 -19.52 -3.33 -8.57
C SER A 140 -18.84 -4.65 -8.27
N THR A 141 -19.48 -5.74 -8.69
CA THR A 141 -18.93 -7.09 -8.60
C THR A 141 -18.30 -7.48 -9.92
N PRO A 142 -17.05 -7.96 -9.96
CA PRO A 142 -16.40 -8.31 -11.21
C PRO A 142 -17.08 -9.49 -11.91
N HIS A 143 -17.06 -9.50 -13.24
CA HIS A 143 -17.29 -10.72 -13.99
C HIS A 143 -16.06 -11.63 -13.89
N ILE A 144 -16.28 -12.89 -13.53
CA ILE A 144 -15.18 -13.84 -13.27
C ILE A 144 -14.98 -14.75 -14.48
N THR A 145 -13.75 -14.77 -15.00
CA THR A 145 -13.29 -15.80 -15.95
C THR A 145 -12.09 -16.55 -15.36
N ARG A 146 -11.78 -17.75 -15.85
CA ARG A 146 -10.70 -18.58 -15.31
C ARG A 146 -10.00 -19.39 -16.39
N GLY A 147 -8.73 -19.69 -16.14
CA GLY A 147 -7.97 -20.72 -16.85
C GLY A 147 -7.52 -21.84 -15.91
N SER A 148 -6.53 -22.61 -16.33
CA SER A 148 -5.98 -23.73 -15.56
C SER A 148 -5.24 -23.31 -14.28
N ASN A 149 -4.67 -22.10 -14.28
CA ASN A 149 -3.79 -21.59 -13.23
C ASN A 149 -4.04 -20.11 -12.91
N HIS A 150 -5.18 -19.57 -13.33
CA HIS A 150 -5.50 -18.16 -13.10
C HIS A 150 -7.00 -17.89 -13.03
N ILE A 151 -7.35 -16.80 -12.35
CA ILE A 151 -8.70 -16.23 -12.25
C ILE A 151 -8.59 -14.76 -12.67
N ARG A 152 -9.51 -14.29 -13.50
CA ARG A 152 -9.62 -12.87 -13.89
C ARG A 152 -10.88 -12.29 -13.28
N TYR A 153 -10.73 -11.11 -12.69
CA TYR A 153 -11.80 -10.30 -12.12
C TYR A 153 -12.00 -9.10 -13.05
N VAL A 154 -12.91 -9.23 -14.01
CA VAL A 154 -13.14 -8.25 -15.07
C VAL A 154 -14.07 -7.16 -14.56
N GLY A 155 -13.55 -5.94 -14.45
CA GLY A 155 -14.30 -4.71 -14.19
C GLY A 155 -14.47 -3.87 -15.46
N GLU A 156 -15.07 -2.69 -15.31
CA GLU A 156 -15.27 -1.75 -16.41
C GLU A 156 -13.95 -1.12 -16.87
N ASP A 157 -13.20 -0.52 -15.93
CA ASP A 157 -11.95 0.20 -16.25
C ASP A 157 -10.69 -0.65 -16.07
N MET A 158 -10.78 -1.74 -15.30
CA MET A 158 -9.62 -2.56 -14.95
C MET A 158 -9.99 -4.04 -14.82
N THR A 159 -9.09 -4.91 -15.29
CA THR A 159 -9.13 -6.35 -15.02
C THR A 159 -7.97 -6.73 -14.13
N LEU A 160 -8.26 -7.39 -13.02
CA LEU A 160 -7.25 -8.02 -12.17
C LEU A 160 -7.11 -9.49 -12.49
N ARG A 161 -5.88 -9.99 -12.45
CA ARG A 161 -5.57 -11.41 -12.61
C ARG A 161 -4.92 -11.94 -11.35
N LEU A 162 -5.49 -13.01 -10.81
CA LEU A 162 -4.84 -13.89 -9.85
C LEU A 162 -4.19 -15.03 -10.61
N SER A 163 -2.85 -15.11 -10.63
CA SER A 163 -2.12 -16.31 -11.05
C SER A 163 -1.75 -17.14 -9.82
N THR A 164 -2.11 -18.42 -9.82
CA THR A 164 -1.89 -19.30 -8.66
C THR A 164 -1.66 -20.76 -9.04
N ASP A 165 -0.84 -21.44 -8.25
CA ASP A 165 -0.61 -22.89 -8.31
C ASP A 165 -1.43 -23.68 -7.27
N ALA A 166 -2.37 -23.00 -6.60
CA ALA A 166 -3.43 -23.62 -5.81
C ALA A 166 -4.58 -24.11 -6.72
N PRO A 167 -5.41 -25.05 -6.25
CA PRO A 167 -6.58 -25.49 -7.02
C PRO A 167 -7.57 -24.35 -7.28
N VAL A 168 -7.66 -23.87 -8.53
CA VAL A 168 -8.53 -22.75 -8.94
C VAL A 168 -10.00 -23.00 -8.56
N SER A 169 -10.46 -24.25 -8.62
CA SER A 169 -11.81 -24.63 -8.18
C SER A 169 -12.05 -24.34 -6.70
N HIS A 170 -11.09 -24.65 -5.82
CA HIS A 170 -11.21 -24.40 -4.38
C HIS A 170 -11.16 -22.92 -4.05
N VAL A 171 -10.31 -22.16 -4.76
CA VAL A 171 -10.24 -20.69 -4.59
C VAL A 171 -11.58 -20.04 -4.95
N LEU A 172 -12.20 -20.45 -6.06
CA LEU A 172 -13.48 -19.89 -6.49
C LEU A 172 -14.67 -20.32 -5.62
N SER A 173 -14.69 -21.58 -5.15
CA SER A 173 -15.78 -22.06 -4.30
C SER A 173 -15.61 -21.69 -2.83
N GLY A 174 -14.46 -21.12 -2.44
CA GLY A 174 -14.11 -20.92 -1.02
C GLY A 174 -14.03 -22.24 -0.25
N GLN A 175 -13.71 -23.34 -0.90
CA GLN A 175 -13.63 -24.66 -0.25
C GLN A 175 -12.34 -24.78 0.55
N SER A 176 -12.43 -25.19 1.80
CA SER A 176 -11.25 -25.51 2.61
C SER A 176 -10.56 -26.80 2.13
N PHE A 177 -9.23 -26.78 2.09
CA PHE A 177 -8.40 -27.93 1.70
C PHE A 177 -7.13 -28.04 2.55
N VAL A 178 -6.55 -29.23 2.58
CA VAL A 178 -5.29 -29.48 3.31
C VAL A 178 -4.13 -28.84 2.56
N LEU A 179 -3.34 -28.02 3.25
CA LEU A 179 -2.13 -27.42 2.69
C LEU A 179 -0.95 -28.40 2.83
N THR A 180 -0.65 -29.12 1.75
CA THR A 180 0.41 -30.15 1.75
C THR A 180 1.77 -29.65 1.25
N ARG A 181 1.78 -28.50 0.56
CA ARG A 181 2.97 -27.84 0.02
C ARG A 181 2.74 -26.33 -0.03
N GLU A 182 3.76 -25.58 -0.40
CA GLU A 182 3.61 -24.15 -0.65
C GLU A 182 2.66 -23.89 -1.84
N HIS A 183 1.80 -22.90 -1.68
CA HIS A 183 1.00 -22.29 -2.73
C HIS A 183 1.28 -20.79 -2.85
N ASN A 184 1.27 -20.30 -4.07
CA ASN A 184 1.66 -18.95 -4.44
C ASN A 184 0.50 -18.25 -5.14
N PHE A 185 0.34 -16.96 -4.86
CA PHE A 185 -0.76 -16.13 -5.35
C PHE A 185 -0.16 -14.79 -5.80
N LEU A 186 -0.24 -14.50 -7.09
CA LEU A 186 0.17 -13.22 -7.66
C LEU A 186 -1.10 -12.53 -8.18
N LEU A 187 -1.53 -11.48 -7.49
CA LEU A 187 -2.71 -10.68 -7.86
C LEU A 187 -2.24 -9.34 -8.41
N GLY A 188 -2.58 -9.03 -9.67
CA GLY A 188 -2.12 -7.80 -10.30
C GLY A 188 -2.82 -7.50 -11.62
N ALA A 189 -2.14 -6.71 -12.46
CA ALA A 189 -2.53 -6.46 -13.85
C ALA A 189 -2.84 -7.77 -14.59
N ASP A 190 -3.70 -7.72 -15.60
CA ASP A 190 -4.07 -8.88 -16.42
C ASP A 190 -2.98 -9.31 -17.42
N GLU A 191 -1.81 -9.60 -16.88
CA GLU A 191 -0.62 -10.02 -17.62
C GLU A 191 -0.31 -11.49 -17.30
N PRO A 192 -0.10 -12.34 -18.32
CA PRO A 192 0.33 -13.70 -18.09
C PRO A 192 1.77 -13.75 -17.57
N LEU A 193 2.03 -14.71 -16.68
CA LEU A 193 3.40 -15.02 -16.28
C LEU A 193 4.10 -15.82 -17.39
N HIS A 194 5.38 -15.51 -17.61
CA HIS A 194 6.22 -16.20 -18.59
C HIS A 194 6.91 -17.44 -17.99
N GLU A 195 7.19 -17.40 -16.69
CA GLU A 195 7.79 -18.49 -15.93
C GLU A 195 6.76 -19.17 -15.02
N GLY A 196 7.17 -20.23 -14.33
CA GLY A 196 6.36 -20.90 -13.32
C GLY A 196 5.92 -19.94 -12.20
N ILE A 197 4.70 -20.10 -11.71
CA ILE A 197 4.11 -19.25 -10.65
C ILE A 197 4.99 -19.27 -9.38
N ALA A 198 5.40 -20.47 -8.95
CA ALA A 198 6.25 -20.63 -7.77
C ALA A 198 7.66 -20.05 -7.98
N ASP A 199 8.24 -20.24 -9.17
CA ASP A 199 9.57 -19.70 -9.49
C ASP A 199 9.56 -18.18 -9.54
N THR A 200 8.52 -17.59 -10.16
CA THR A 200 8.31 -16.14 -10.21
C THR A 200 8.14 -15.56 -8.81
N ALA A 201 7.28 -16.17 -7.98
CA ALA A 201 7.04 -15.70 -6.61
C ALA A 201 8.32 -15.75 -5.76
N ARG A 202 9.10 -16.84 -5.86
CA ARG A 202 10.37 -17.00 -5.15
C ARG A 202 11.41 -15.99 -5.62
N TYR A 203 11.53 -15.79 -6.94
CA TYR A 203 12.44 -14.81 -7.52
C TYR A 203 12.09 -13.39 -7.05
N PHE A 204 10.80 -13.00 -7.12
CA PHE A 204 10.35 -11.71 -6.64
C PHE A 204 10.62 -11.51 -5.14
N GLU A 205 10.44 -12.53 -4.31
CA GLU A 205 10.77 -12.42 -2.89
C GLU A 205 12.28 -12.20 -2.66
N GLN A 206 13.13 -12.99 -3.33
CA GLN A 206 14.58 -12.90 -3.19
C GLN A 206 15.12 -11.53 -3.59
N GLU A 207 14.68 -11.03 -4.74
CA GLU A 207 15.11 -9.73 -5.24
C GLU A 207 14.56 -8.57 -4.40
N THR A 208 13.30 -8.67 -3.95
CA THR A 208 12.69 -7.66 -3.06
C THR A 208 13.36 -7.62 -1.70
N THR A 209 13.71 -8.80 -1.15
CA THR A 209 14.49 -8.90 0.10
C THR A 209 15.85 -8.23 -0.06
N SER A 210 16.55 -8.54 -1.16
CA SER A 210 17.86 -7.97 -1.47
C SER A 210 17.80 -6.45 -1.64
N TYR A 211 16.78 -5.96 -2.34
CA TYR A 211 16.53 -4.52 -2.49
C TYR A 211 16.39 -3.84 -1.14
N TRP A 212 15.46 -4.28 -0.29
CA TRP A 212 15.19 -3.60 0.97
C TRP A 212 16.35 -3.69 1.97
N ARG A 213 17.06 -4.82 2.03
CA ARG A 213 18.24 -4.95 2.88
C ARG A 213 19.36 -4.02 2.41
N ASN A 214 19.57 -3.90 1.10
CA ASN A 214 20.56 -2.96 0.55
C ASN A 214 20.16 -1.50 0.77
N TRP A 215 18.88 -1.16 0.63
CA TRP A 215 18.35 0.18 0.90
C TRP A 215 18.49 0.54 2.40
N SER A 216 18.06 -0.33 3.30
CA SER A 216 18.15 -0.11 4.75
C SER A 216 19.61 -0.02 5.23
N ARG A 217 20.52 -0.80 4.63
CA ARG A 217 21.96 -0.75 4.91
C ARG A 217 22.59 0.61 4.58
N ALA A 218 22.02 1.37 3.65
CA ALA A 218 22.53 2.67 3.26
C ALA A 218 22.15 3.80 4.24
N LEU A 219 21.26 3.53 5.20
CA LEU A 219 20.78 4.51 6.15
C LEU A 219 21.84 4.83 7.23
N ALA A 220 21.96 6.11 7.57
CA ALA A 220 22.73 6.58 8.72
C ALA A 220 21.86 6.47 9.98
N LEU A 221 21.98 5.34 10.69
CA LEU A 221 21.15 5.04 11.85
C LEU A 221 21.74 5.58 13.17
N PRO A 222 20.89 5.98 14.13
CA PRO A 222 21.33 6.29 15.49
C PRO A 222 21.80 5.03 16.24
N LEU A 223 22.46 5.22 17.39
CA LEU A 223 22.91 4.10 18.24
C LEU A 223 21.75 3.36 18.89
N GLU A 224 20.72 4.08 19.34
CA GLU A 224 19.54 3.50 20.00
C GLU A 224 18.33 3.49 19.06
N TRP A 225 17.37 2.59 19.32
CA TRP A 225 16.08 2.51 18.61
C TRP A 225 16.15 2.22 17.11
N GLN A 226 17.20 1.54 16.64
CA GLN A 226 17.39 1.25 15.21
C GLN A 226 16.19 0.54 14.57
N ASP A 227 15.61 -0.45 15.24
CA ASP A 227 14.44 -1.18 14.72
C ASP A 227 13.25 -0.25 14.43
N ALA A 228 12.98 0.69 15.33
CA ALA A 228 11.91 1.67 15.16
C ALA A 228 12.23 2.66 14.03
N VAL A 229 13.48 3.13 13.95
CA VAL A 229 13.93 4.06 12.90
C VAL A 229 13.87 3.43 11.52
N ILE A 230 14.39 2.20 11.36
CA ILE A 230 14.35 1.47 10.09
C ILE A 230 12.90 1.20 9.69
N ARG A 231 12.06 0.77 10.63
CA ARG A 231 10.65 0.49 10.33
C ARG A 231 9.92 1.75 9.85
N ALA A 232 10.11 2.87 10.55
CA ALA A 232 9.54 4.16 10.17
C ALA A 232 10.07 4.63 8.81
N ALA A 233 11.39 4.53 8.57
CA ALA A 233 12.02 4.92 7.31
C ALA A 233 11.45 4.14 6.11
N ILE A 234 11.30 2.82 6.23
CA ILE A 234 10.70 2.01 5.16
C ILE A 234 9.23 2.41 4.95
N THR A 235 8.46 2.63 6.02
CA THR A 235 7.06 3.07 5.89
C THR A 235 6.96 4.42 5.17
N LEU A 236 7.81 5.39 5.54
CA LEU A 236 7.91 6.68 4.86
C LEU A 236 8.32 6.52 3.39
N LYS A 237 9.26 5.60 3.09
CA LYS A 237 9.63 5.28 1.71
C LYS A 237 8.46 4.73 0.92
N LEU A 238 7.63 3.89 1.52
CA LEU A 238 6.45 3.33 0.86
C LEU A 238 5.35 4.37 0.60
N SER A 239 5.32 5.48 1.35
CA SER A 239 4.42 6.62 1.10
C SER A 239 4.78 7.44 -0.14
N LEU A 240 5.98 7.25 -0.71
CA LEU A 240 6.37 7.84 -1.99
C LEU A 240 5.68 7.11 -3.15
N TYR A 241 4.98 7.84 -4.00
CA TYR A 241 4.56 7.40 -5.31
C TYR A 241 5.64 7.77 -6.34
N GLU A 242 6.52 6.81 -6.63
CA GLU A 242 7.81 7.05 -7.30
C GLU A 242 7.67 7.33 -8.81
N ASP A 243 6.48 7.18 -9.37
CA ASP A 243 6.21 7.58 -10.76
C ASP A 243 6.28 9.10 -10.92
N THR A 244 5.71 9.84 -9.96
CA THR A 244 5.66 11.31 -10.02
C THR A 244 6.56 11.97 -8.98
N GLY A 245 6.85 11.30 -7.86
CA GLY A 245 7.56 11.84 -6.70
C GLY A 245 6.64 12.37 -5.58
N ALA A 246 5.32 12.26 -5.75
CA ALA A 246 4.35 12.63 -4.72
C ALA A 246 4.49 11.77 -3.47
N ILE A 247 4.28 12.34 -2.28
CA ILE A 247 4.30 11.61 -1.00
C ILE A 247 2.92 11.74 -0.36
N VAL A 248 2.23 10.62 -0.17
CA VAL A 248 0.88 10.63 0.43
C VAL A 248 0.93 10.86 1.94
N ALA A 249 -0.03 11.60 2.47
CA ALA A 249 -0.15 11.81 3.91
C ALA A 249 -0.53 10.51 4.66
N ALA A 250 -1.41 9.69 4.06
CA ALA A 250 -1.70 8.34 4.53
C ALA A 250 -2.12 7.41 3.39
N MET A 251 -2.03 6.10 3.62
CA MET A 251 -2.47 5.07 2.65
C MET A 251 -3.99 4.88 2.57
N THR A 252 -4.73 5.52 3.46
CA THR A 252 -6.16 5.30 3.67
C THR A 252 -6.95 6.59 3.54
N THR A 253 -8.23 6.44 3.21
CA THR A 253 -9.23 7.50 3.38
C THR A 253 -10.13 7.21 4.57
N SER A 254 -10.77 8.24 5.11
CA SER A 254 -11.98 8.13 5.93
C SER A 254 -11.82 7.35 7.24
N ILE A 255 -10.60 7.24 7.74
CA ILE A 255 -10.35 6.83 9.11
C ILE A 255 -10.61 8.03 10.02
N PRO A 256 -11.48 7.92 11.03
CA PRO A 256 -11.89 9.05 11.85
C PRO A 256 -10.74 9.58 12.70
N GLU A 257 -10.53 10.91 12.68
CA GLU A 257 -9.58 11.59 13.58
C GLU A 257 -9.97 11.42 15.06
N SER A 258 -11.27 11.35 15.33
CA SER A 258 -11.86 11.01 16.62
C SER A 258 -13.15 10.24 16.42
N ALA A 259 -13.42 9.28 17.31
CA ALA A 259 -14.60 8.44 17.24
C ALA A 259 -15.89 9.28 17.09
N HIS A 260 -16.74 8.90 16.13
CA HIS A 260 -18.04 9.53 15.83
C HIS A 260 -18.01 11.05 15.52
N SER A 261 -16.85 11.63 15.20
CA SER A 261 -16.73 13.07 14.93
C SER A 261 -17.19 13.50 13.53
N GLY A 262 -17.28 12.56 12.59
CA GLY A 262 -17.51 12.84 11.16
C GLY A 262 -16.31 13.46 10.44
N ARG A 263 -15.17 13.64 11.14
CA ARG A 263 -13.88 14.11 10.60
C ARG A 263 -13.12 12.95 9.98
N ASN A 264 -13.60 12.53 8.81
CA ASN A 264 -13.19 11.33 8.10
C ASN A 264 -12.65 11.71 6.70
N TRP A 265 -11.56 12.45 6.64
CA TRP A 265 -11.05 12.97 5.36
C TRP A 265 -10.26 11.91 4.57
N ASP A 266 -10.15 12.14 3.26
CA ASP A 266 -9.25 11.36 2.41
C ASP A 266 -7.83 11.92 2.50
N TYR A 267 -6.89 11.12 2.99
CA TYR A 267 -5.48 11.49 3.21
C TYR A 267 -4.54 10.88 2.16
N ARG A 268 -5.08 10.30 1.08
CA ARG A 268 -4.29 9.62 0.02
C ARG A 268 -3.65 10.58 -0.99
N TYR A 269 -3.65 11.87 -0.71
CA TYR A 269 -3.10 12.94 -1.55
C TYR A 269 -1.76 13.46 -1.01
N CYS A 270 -1.08 14.27 -1.81
CA CYS A 270 0.21 14.86 -1.46
C CYS A 270 0.01 16.24 -0.85
N TRP A 271 0.10 16.33 0.48
CA TRP A 271 0.19 17.61 1.18
C TRP A 271 1.62 18.13 1.15
N LEU A 272 1.79 19.39 0.76
CA LEU A 272 3.12 20.00 0.68
C LEU A 272 3.85 19.99 2.03
N ARG A 273 3.10 20.25 3.11
CA ARG A 273 3.61 20.21 4.49
C ARG A 273 4.07 18.81 4.91
N ASP A 274 3.23 17.82 4.68
CA ASP A 274 3.47 16.44 5.12
C ASP A 274 4.64 15.84 4.35
N ALA A 275 4.68 16.04 3.02
CA ALA A 275 5.77 15.62 2.16
C ALA A 275 7.12 16.24 2.59
N PHE A 276 7.13 17.53 2.97
CA PHE A 276 8.32 18.17 3.53
C PHE A 276 8.83 17.46 4.79
N PHE A 277 7.96 17.10 5.73
CA PHE A 277 8.37 16.39 6.94
C PHE A 277 8.91 14.99 6.65
N VAL A 278 8.33 14.29 5.68
CA VAL A 278 8.84 12.98 5.22
C VAL A 278 10.25 13.12 4.65
N VAL A 279 10.45 14.06 3.73
CA VAL A 279 11.76 14.35 3.12
C VAL A 279 12.80 14.71 4.18
N ARG A 280 12.45 15.61 5.10
CA ARG A 280 13.33 16.00 6.20
C ARG A 280 13.73 14.81 7.08
N ALA A 281 12.78 13.92 7.41
CA ALA A 281 13.05 12.74 8.21
C ALA A 281 13.99 11.76 7.48
N LEU A 282 13.72 11.45 6.21
CA LEU A 282 14.55 10.54 5.41
C LEU A 282 15.95 11.10 5.13
N ASN A 283 16.07 12.41 4.88
CA ASN A 283 17.37 13.07 4.72
C ASN A 283 18.22 13.01 5.98
N SER A 284 17.61 13.10 7.17
CA SER A 284 18.33 13.04 8.45
C SER A 284 19.04 11.71 8.68
N ILE A 285 18.61 10.64 7.99
CA ILE A 285 19.23 9.31 7.99
C ILE A 285 19.92 9.00 6.66
N SER A 286 20.32 10.02 5.90
CA SER A 286 21.06 9.93 4.64
C SER A 286 20.34 9.26 3.46
N GLU A 287 19.01 9.13 3.50
CA GLU A 287 18.24 8.74 2.31
C GLU A 287 17.87 9.99 1.52
N VAL A 288 18.61 10.24 0.44
CA VAL A 288 18.44 11.44 -0.41
C VAL A 288 17.62 11.17 -1.67
N GLY A 289 17.44 9.91 -2.06
CA GLY A 289 16.74 9.55 -3.30
C GLY A 289 15.27 9.98 -3.27
N THR A 290 14.59 9.81 -2.15
CA THR A 290 13.19 10.25 -2.00
C THR A 290 13.06 11.77 -2.11
N MET A 291 14.06 12.53 -1.66
CA MET A 291 14.09 13.98 -1.83
C MET A 291 14.18 14.38 -3.30
N GLU A 292 15.05 13.75 -4.10
CA GLU A 292 15.18 14.10 -5.53
C GLU A 292 13.87 13.87 -6.30
N ASP A 293 13.17 12.77 -6.00
CA ASP A 293 11.85 12.50 -6.59
C ASP A 293 10.83 13.56 -6.16
N TYR A 294 10.76 13.89 -4.87
CA TYR A 294 9.84 14.93 -4.38
C TYR A 294 10.16 16.32 -4.96
N LEU A 295 11.43 16.70 -5.09
CA LEU A 295 11.82 17.99 -5.66
C LEU A 295 11.43 18.11 -7.13
N ARG A 296 11.51 17.00 -7.88
CA ARG A 296 10.99 16.94 -9.26
C ARG A 296 9.49 17.21 -9.28
N TRP A 297 8.74 16.55 -8.40
CA TRP A 297 7.29 16.76 -8.26
C TRP A 297 6.96 18.21 -7.87
N LEU A 298 7.63 18.75 -6.86
CA LEU A 298 7.45 20.10 -6.35
C LEU A 298 7.78 21.17 -7.41
N SER A 299 8.80 20.92 -8.24
CA SER A 299 9.15 21.83 -9.34
C SER A 299 7.99 21.97 -10.34
N ASN A 300 7.26 20.89 -10.64
CA ASN A 300 6.08 20.97 -11.50
C ASN A 300 4.96 21.76 -10.84
N VAL A 301 4.71 21.56 -9.53
CA VAL A 301 3.72 22.35 -8.77
C VAL A 301 4.02 23.85 -8.84
N VAL A 302 5.28 24.23 -8.63
CA VAL A 302 5.75 25.62 -8.69
C VAL A 302 5.57 26.20 -10.10
N ILE A 303 5.99 25.48 -11.13
CA ILE A 303 5.89 25.93 -12.53
C ILE A 303 4.42 26.08 -12.96
N GLU A 304 3.56 25.14 -12.60
CA GLU A 304 2.13 25.20 -12.92
C GLU A 304 1.34 26.20 -12.06
N GLY A 305 1.89 26.57 -10.90
CA GLY A 305 1.34 27.60 -10.03
C GLY A 305 1.59 29.00 -10.56
N GLY A 306 2.80 29.26 -11.08
CA GLY A 306 3.24 30.60 -11.49
C GLY A 306 3.03 31.62 -10.37
N ASP A 307 2.58 32.83 -10.71
CA ASP A 307 2.22 33.90 -9.75
C ASP A 307 0.87 33.64 -9.03
N GLY A 308 0.29 32.45 -9.20
CA GLY A 308 -1.01 32.06 -8.67
C GLY A 308 -0.97 31.46 -7.27
N HIS A 309 -2.15 31.11 -6.76
CA HIS A 309 -2.26 30.39 -5.49
C HIS A 309 -1.73 28.96 -5.61
N ILE A 310 -0.77 28.60 -4.75
CA ILE A 310 -0.37 27.20 -4.54
C ILE A 310 -1.31 26.53 -3.54
N GLN A 311 -1.96 25.46 -3.98
CA GLN A 311 -2.88 24.69 -3.16
C GLN A 311 -2.13 23.97 -2.03
N PRO A 312 -2.76 23.73 -0.87
CA PRO A 312 -2.10 23.01 0.22
C PRO A 312 -1.78 21.55 -0.11
N LEU A 313 -2.56 20.96 -1.03
CA LEU A 313 -2.40 19.60 -1.49
C LEU A 313 -2.82 19.44 -2.96
N TYR A 314 -2.37 18.33 -3.53
CA TYR A 314 -2.62 17.91 -4.90
C TYR A 314 -2.81 16.39 -4.96
N GLY A 315 -3.52 15.92 -5.98
CA GLY A 315 -3.50 14.50 -6.34
C GLY A 315 -2.08 14.01 -6.63
N ILE A 316 -1.84 12.71 -6.50
CA ILE A 316 -0.47 12.18 -6.65
C ILE A 316 0.03 12.30 -8.09
N GLY A 317 -0.86 12.51 -9.06
CA GLY A 317 -0.59 12.85 -10.45
C GLY A 317 -0.59 14.35 -10.76
N LEU A 318 -0.54 15.22 -9.74
CA LEU A 318 -0.68 16.69 -9.83
C LEU A 318 -2.11 17.19 -10.10
N GLU A 319 -3.11 16.34 -9.93
CA GLU A 319 -4.51 16.73 -10.08
C GLU A 319 -4.85 17.87 -9.09
N LYS A 320 -5.32 19.01 -9.61
CA LYS A 320 -5.67 20.21 -8.81
C LYS A 320 -7.08 20.13 -8.23
N ASP A 321 -8.01 19.62 -9.04
CA ASP A 321 -9.41 19.45 -8.66
C ASP A 321 -9.57 18.13 -7.89
N LEU A 322 -9.90 18.24 -6.61
CA LEU A 322 -10.09 17.10 -5.70
C LEU A 322 -11.50 17.14 -5.11
N PRO A 323 -12.55 17.02 -5.95
CA PRO A 323 -13.92 17.24 -5.54
C PRO A 323 -14.30 16.25 -4.46
N GLU A 324 -14.82 16.78 -3.35
CA GLU A 324 -15.21 15.94 -2.24
C GLU A 324 -16.60 15.32 -2.47
N SER A 325 -16.70 14.01 -2.25
CA SER A 325 -17.96 13.26 -2.32
C SER A 325 -18.08 12.29 -1.15
N VAL A 326 -19.31 11.95 -0.78
CA VAL A 326 -19.61 10.95 0.25
C VAL A 326 -20.04 9.65 -0.42
N MET A 327 -19.52 8.52 0.06
CA MET A 327 -19.88 7.17 -0.38
C MET A 327 -20.92 6.56 0.59
N PRO A 328 -22.24 6.75 0.35
CA PRO A 328 -23.28 6.34 1.31
C PRO A 328 -23.42 4.83 1.47
N GLN A 329 -22.91 4.05 0.51
CA GLN A 329 -22.93 2.59 0.54
C GLN A 329 -21.90 1.98 1.49
N LEU A 330 -20.88 2.75 1.88
CA LEU A 330 -19.83 2.29 2.78
C LEU A 330 -20.17 2.71 4.22
N ALA A 331 -20.14 1.75 5.14
CA ALA A 331 -20.48 2.00 6.54
C ALA A 331 -19.45 2.88 7.28
N GLY A 332 -18.20 2.91 6.79
CA GLY A 332 -17.07 3.57 7.42
C GLY A 332 -16.34 2.67 8.42
N TYR A 333 -15.17 3.13 8.86
CA TYR A 333 -14.34 2.38 9.80
C TYR A 333 -15.12 2.09 11.09
N ARG A 334 -15.36 0.81 11.40
CA ARG A 334 -16.20 0.37 12.54
C ARG A 334 -17.62 0.97 12.52
N GLY A 335 -18.17 1.26 11.35
CA GLY A 335 -19.48 1.92 11.19
C GLY A 335 -19.45 3.43 11.46
N MET A 336 -18.27 4.04 11.57
CA MET A 336 -18.13 5.49 11.75
C MET A 336 -18.02 6.18 10.39
N GLY A 337 -19.17 6.41 9.75
CA GLY A 337 -19.28 7.27 8.57
C GLY A 337 -19.23 8.77 8.90
N PRO A 338 -19.28 9.65 7.88
CA PRO A 338 -19.34 9.33 6.45
C PRO A 338 -17.99 8.85 5.89
N VAL A 339 -18.02 8.10 4.78
CA VAL A 339 -16.81 7.85 3.97
C VAL A 339 -16.71 8.95 2.92
N ARG A 340 -15.61 9.72 2.96
CA ARG A 340 -15.32 10.81 2.04
C ARG A 340 -14.25 10.41 1.03
N VAL A 341 -14.38 10.92 -0.18
CA VAL A 341 -13.43 10.74 -1.28
C VAL A 341 -13.18 12.12 -1.87
N GLY A 342 -11.92 12.45 -2.12
CA GLY A 342 -11.53 13.82 -2.41
C GLY A 342 -11.25 14.61 -1.14
N ASN A 343 -10.86 15.87 -1.28
CA ASN A 343 -10.53 16.69 -0.12
C ASN A 343 -10.64 18.18 -0.46
N GLN A 344 -11.65 18.85 0.11
CA GLN A 344 -11.88 20.27 -0.12
C GLN A 344 -10.78 21.20 0.40
N ALA A 345 -9.83 20.70 1.22
CA ALA A 345 -8.71 21.51 1.64
C ALA A 345 -7.81 21.98 0.48
N ALA A 346 -7.97 21.41 -0.73
CA ALA A 346 -7.33 21.88 -1.95
C ALA A 346 -7.70 23.34 -2.29
N GLU A 347 -8.88 23.79 -1.88
CA GLU A 347 -9.39 25.15 -2.11
C GLU A 347 -8.95 26.14 -1.02
N HIS A 348 -8.30 25.67 0.06
CA HIS A 348 -7.96 26.51 1.21
C HIS A 348 -6.69 27.31 0.98
N PHE A 349 -6.68 28.57 1.41
CA PHE A 349 -5.48 29.39 1.47
C PHE A 349 -4.70 29.11 2.77
N GLN A 350 -3.68 28.25 2.70
CA GLN A 350 -2.77 27.96 3.83
C GLN A 350 -1.45 28.71 3.65
N HIS A 351 -1.16 29.65 4.55
CA HIS A 351 0.01 30.53 4.44
C HIS A 351 1.35 29.86 4.78
N ASP A 352 1.35 28.68 5.44
CA ASP A 352 2.55 27.91 5.74
C ASP A 352 3.12 27.17 4.52
N VAL A 353 2.34 27.02 3.45
CA VAL A 353 2.71 26.30 2.22
C VAL A 353 4.03 26.81 1.64
N TYR A 354 4.18 28.12 1.48
CA TYR A 354 5.39 28.75 0.95
C TYR A 354 6.64 28.39 1.76
N GLY A 355 6.53 28.40 3.09
CA GLY A 355 7.61 27.99 3.98
C GLY A 355 8.04 26.55 3.75
N ASN A 356 7.08 25.64 3.54
CA ASN A 356 7.37 24.23 3.28
C ASN A 356 8.06 24.02 1.93
N ILE A 357 7.70 24.80 0.90
CA ILE A 357 8.34 24.77 -0.42
C ILE A 357 9.81 25.21 -0.29
N VAL A 358 10.05 26.38 0.32
CA VAL A 358 11.41 26.92 0.49
C VAL A 358 12.27 25.99 1.33
N LEU A 359 11.77 25.51 2.47
CA LEU A 359 12.51 24.60 3.33
C LEU A 359 12.78 23.24 2.68
N GLY A 360 11.82 22.73 1.89
CA GLY A 360 11.99 21.48 1.14
C GLY A 360 13.01 21.62 0.01
N ALA A 361 12.99 22.75 -0.71
CA ALA A 361 13.89 23.00 -1.82
C ALA A 361 15.31 23.43 -1.40
N ALA A 362 15.48 24.06 -0.23
CA ALA A 362 16.76 24.64 0.19
C ALA A 362 17.94 23.64 0.13
N GLN A 363 17.72 22.40 0.58
CA GLN A 363 18.78 21.37 0.57
C GLN A 363 19.28 21.05 -0.85
N SER A 364 18.45 21.20 -1.88
CA SER A 364 18.80 20.91 -3.27
C SER A 364 19.92 21.78 -3.85
N PHE A 365 20.13 22.97 -3.27
CA PHE A 365 21.20 23.90 -3.65
C PHE A 365 22.54 23.55 -2.98
N HIS A 366 22.50 22.88 -1.83
CA HIS A 366 23.66 22.68 -0.96
C HIS A 366 24.17 21.23 -0.92
N ASP A 367 23.32 20.24 -1.16
CA ASP A 367 23.71 18.83 -1.08
C ASP A 367 24.39 18.36 -2.36
N HIS A 368 25.70 18.10 -2.27
CA HIS A 368 26.53 17.65 -3.40
C HIS A 368 26.32 16.18 -3.78
N ARG A 369 25.55 15.42 -3.00
CA ARG A 369 25.24 14.01 -3.30
C ARG A 369 24.15 13.86 -4.36
N LEU A 370 23.38 14.92 -4.63
CA LEU A 370 22.29 14.91 -5.60
C LEU A 370 22.84 14.84 -7.02
N LEU A 371 22.20 14.00 -7.84
CA LEU A 371 22.49 13.88 -9.27
C LEU A 371 21.97 15.10 -10.01
N HIS A 372 20.85 15.67 -9.55
CA HIS A 372 20.22 16.87 -10.12
C HIS A 372 20.15 17.99 -9.10
N ARG A 373 21.29 18.67 -8.89
CA ARG A 373 21.37 19.84 -8.01
C ARG A 373 20.63 21.03 -8.60
N ALA A 374 19.96 21.79 -7.75
CA ALA A 374 19.33 23.03 -8.16
C ALA A 374 20.37 24.12 -8.44
N GLY A 375 20.15 24.90 -9.50
CA GLY A 375 20.99 26.02 -9.90
C GLY A 375 20.21 27.32 -10.01
N GLN A 376 20.77 28.29 -10.72
CA GLN A 376 20.17 29.62 -10.86
C GLN A 376 18.76 29.58 -11.47
N ALA A 377 18.52 28.67 -12.41
CA ALA A 377 17.21 28.54 -13.07
C ALA A 377 16.12 28.10 -12.09
N GLU A 378 16.41 27.11 -11.24
CA GLU A 378 15.50 26.64 -10.20
C GLU A 378 15.28 27.71 -9.14
N PHE A 379 16.33 28.44 -8.75
CA PHE A 379 16.23 29.55 -7.81
C PHE A 379 15.26 30.63 -8.32
N THR A 380 15.46 31.10 -9.55
CA THR A 380 14.61 32.13 -10.15
C THR A 380 13.15 31.68 -10.31
N ARG A 381 12.88 30.39 -10.53
CA ARG A 381 11.51 29.86 -10.55
C ARG A 381 10.88 29.86 -9.16
N LEU A 382 11.63 29.47 -8.13
CA LEU A 382 11.14 29.47 -6.75
C LEU A 382 10.86 30.89 -6.24
N GLU A 383 11.58 31.91 -6.73
CA GLU A 383 11.31 33.31 -6.41
C GLU A 383 9.97 33.85 -6.96
N GLN A 384 9.37 33.18 -7.95
CA GLN A 384 8.08 33.59 -8.51
C GLN A 384 6.88 33.18 -7.66
N VAL A 385 7.09 32.29 -6.68
CA VAL A 385 6.04 31.67 -5.87
C VAL A 385 5.84 32.40 -4.56
#